data_AF-A0A8C6BGH2-F1
#
_entry.id   AF-A0A8C6BGH2-F1
#
_cell.length_a   1.000
_cell.length_b   1.000
_cell.length_c   1.000
_cell.angle_alpha   90.00
_cell.angle_beta   90.00
_cell.angle_gamma   90.00
#
_symmetry.space_group_name_H-M   'P 1'
#
loop_
_entity.id
_entity.type
_entity.pdbx_description
1 polymer ?
#
loop_
_entity_poly.entity_id
_entity_poly.type
_entity_poly.pdbx_seq_one_letter_code
_entity_poly.pdbx_strand_id
1 'polypeptide(L)'
;LMEVITPDEVMAHLGDCLLSIRPQEKSEGLQLNFQQNVDDAMTVLPKLATGLDGNVLFTGVSDSEYTPECSVFDLLGIPLYHGWLVDPQSPEAVSAGGKLSYNQSSPANRRRTADLPRSV
;
A
#
# COMPACT_ATOMS: atom_id res chain seq x y z
N LEU A 1 36.57 -11.86 5.98
CA LEU A 1 35.60 -11.22 6.90
C LEU A 1 34.25 -11.22 6.20
N MET A 2 33.16 -11.58 6.89
CA MET A 2 31.81 -11.32 6.37
C MET A 2 31.53 -9.84 6.57
N GLU A 3 31.19 -9.13 5.51
CA GLU A 3 30.70 -7.75 5.58
C GLU A 3 29.27 -7.82 6.11
N VAL A 4 29.02 -7.22 7.28
CA VAL A 4 27.71 -7.21 7.94
C VAL A 4 27.19 -5.79 7.89
N ILE A 5 25.93 -5.63 7.48
CA ILE A 5 25.21 -4.37 7.53
C ILE A 5 24.15 -4.43 8.64
N THR A 6 23.97 -3.33 9.34
CA THR A 6 22.98 -3.18 10.41
C THR A 6 21.63 -2.69 9.86
N PRO A 7 20.51 -2.95 10.55
CA PRO A 7 19.21 -2.37 10.18
C PRO A 7 19.24 -0.84 10.09
N ASP A 8 19.98 -0.17 10.99
CA ASP A 8 20.10 1.29 11.00
C ASP A 8 20.81 1.82 9.75
N GLU A 9 21.87 1.13 9.29
CA GLU A 9 22.55 1.47 8.03
C GLU A 9 21.63 1.28 6.81
N VAL A 10 20.84 0.20 6.78
CA VAL A 10 19.84 -0.02 5.71
C VAL A 10 18.79 1.09 5.71
N MET A 11 18.27 1.48 6.89
CA MET A 11 17.28 2.56 7.01
C MET A 11 17.84 3.91 6.60
N ALA A 12 19.09 4.22 6.97
CA ALA A 12 19.76 5.46 6.56
C ALA A 12 19.88 5.53 5.04
N HIS A 13 20.35 4.45 4.40
CA HIS A 13 20.47 4.40 2.94
C HIS A 13 19.12 4.49 2.23
N LEU A 14 18.08 3.82 2.74
CA LEU A 14 16.72 3.93 2.20
C LEU A 14 16.17 5.36 2.34
N GLY A 15 16.37 6.00 3.48
CA GLY A 15 15.99 7.39 3.71
C GLY A 15 16.69 8.36 2.74
N ASP A 16 17.99 8.19 2.55
CA ASP A 16 18.77 8.99 1.58
C ASP A 16 18.26 8.80 0.14
N CYS A 17 17.92 7.56 -0.24
CA CYS A 17 17.30 7.29 -1.53
C CYS A 17 15.96 8.02 -1.69
N LEU A 18 15.07 7.95 -0.70
CA LEU A 18 13.76 8.60 -0.75
C LEU A 18 13.86 10.13 -0.87
N LEU A 19 14.73 10.75 -0.06
CA LEU A 19 14.95 12.20 -0.08
C LEU A 19 15.61 12.70 -1.36
N SER A 20 16.28 11.81 -2.09
CA SER A 20 16.93 12.14 -3.37
C SER A 20 15.97 12.11 -4.58
N ILE A 21 14.75 11.60 -4.40
CA ILE A 21 13.74 11.53 -5.47
C ILE A 21 13.26 12.93 -5.82
N ARG A 22 13.09 13.19 -7.12
CA ARG A 22 12.60 14.47 -7.62
C ARG A 22 11.21 14.30 -8.23
N PRO A 23 10.31 15.28 -8.04
CA PRO A 23 9.02 15.25 -8.71
C PRO A 23 9.22 15.27 -10.23
N GLN A 24 8.49 14.43 -10.95
CA GLN A 24 8.58 14.34 -12.40
C GLN A 24 7.92 15.55 -13.10
N GLU A 25 6.92 16.17 -12.46
CA GLU A 25 6.14 17.27 -13.03
C GLU A 25 6.17 18.53 -12.16
N LYS A 26 5.99 19.69 -12.81
CA LYS A 26 6.14 21.02 -12.20
C LYS A 26 4.83 21.65 -11.72
N SER A 27 3.67 21.04 -11.93
CA SER A 27 2.40 21.63 -11.49
C SER A 27 2.33 21.67 -9.96
N GLU A 28 1.79 22.75 -9.39
CA GLU A 28 1.76 22.95 -7.93
C GLU A 28 1.01 21.82 -7.21
N GLY A 29 -0.13 21.38 -7.76
CA GLY A 29 -0.91 20.28 -7.17
C GLY A 29 -0.15 18.96 -7.13
N LEU A 30 0.63 18.64 -8.18
CA LEU A 30 1.43 17.41 -8.20
C LEU A 30 2.66 17.51 -7.29
N GLN A 31 3.22 18.71 -7.11
CA GLN A 31 4.30 18.92 -6.13
C GLN A 31 3.80 18.74 -4.69
N LEU A 32 2.61 19.23 -4.37
CA LEU A 32 2.00 19.01 -3.05
C LEU A 32 1.72 17.52 -2.80
N ASN A 33 1.18 16.81 -3.79
CA ASN A 33 0.96 15.36 -3.70
C ASN A 33 2.28 14.60 -3.53
N PHE A 34 3.32 14.99 -4.26
CA PHE A 34 4.65 14.40 -4.13
C PHE A 34 5.21 14.61 -2.71
N GLN A 35 5.10 15.83 -2.17
CA GLN A 35 5.57 16.11 -0.82
C GLN A 35 4.82 15.28 0.23
N GLN A 36 3.50 15.15 0.10
CA GLN A 36 2.71 14.30 1.00
C GLN A 36 3.17 12.84 0.94
N ASN A 37 3.42 12.31 -0.25
CA ASN A 37 3.93 10.94 -0.40
C ASN A 37 5.30 10.76 0.25
N VAL A 38 6.19 11.76 0.18
CA VAL A 38 7.50 11.71 0.85
C VAL A 38 7.32 11.72 2.38
N ASP A 39 6.44 12.57 2.91
CA ASP A 39 6.18 12.67 4.35
C ASP A 39 5.55 11.37 4.88
N ASP A 40 4.62 10.78 4.13
CA ASP A 40 4.00 9.49 4.43
C ASP A 40 5.07 8.37 4.42
N ALA A 41 5.93 8.34 3.40
CA ALA A 41 7.01 7.36 3.26
C ALA A 41 8.01 7.42 4.43
N MET A 42 8.39 8.63 4.85
CA MET A 42 9.28 8.82 6.01
C MET A 42 8.63 8.37 7.32
N THR A 43 7.32 8.56 7.45
CA THR A 43 6.56 8.13 8.63
C THR A 43 6.47 6.60 8.73
N VAL A 44 6.33 5.90 7.59
CA VAL A 44 6.24 4.44 7.56
C VAL A 44 7.59 3.74 7.46
N LEU A 45 8.68 4.44 7.13
CA LEU A 45 10.01 3.86 6.94
C LEU A 45 10.45 2.93 8.09
N PRO A 46 10.27 3.28 9.38
CA PRO A 46 10.64 2.38 10.49
C PRO A 46 9.82 1.08 10.51
N LYS A 47 8.58 1.09 10.00
CA LYS A 47 7.72 -0.09 9.93
C LYS A 47 8.25 -1.16 8.96
N LEU A 48 9.11 -0.79 7.99
CA LEU A 48 9.73 -1.78 7.10
C LEU A 48 10.53 -2.84 7.86
N ALA A 49 11.08 -2.50 9.03
CA ALA A 49 11.81 -3.45 9.88
C ALA A 49 10.89 -4.33 10.75
N THR A 50 9.66 -3.91 11.02
CA THR A 50 8.77 -4.56 12.00
C THR A 50 7.53 -5.21 11.37
N GLY A 51 7.18 -4.82 10.15
CA GLY A 51 6.04 -5.31 9.39
C GLY A 51 5.23 -4.17 8.78
N LEU A 52 4.78 -4.35 7.54
CA LEU A 52 3.88 -3.43 6.85
C LEU A 52 2.47 -3.99 6.80
N ASP A 53 1.49 -3.12 7.04
CA ASP A 53 0.09 -3.42 6.83
C ASP A 53 -0.28 -3.15 5.36
N GLY A 54 -0.99 -4.09 4.74
CA GLY A 54 -1.51 -3.95 3.39
C GLY A 54 -2.86 -4.62 3.26
N ASN A 55 -3.74 -4.05 2.44
CA ASN A 55 -5.08 -4.58 2.22
C ASN A 55 -5.34 -4.78 0.74
N VAL A 56 -5.28 -6.03 0.29
CA VAL A 56 -5.40 -6.40 -1.13
C VAL A 56 -6.85 -6.40 -1.60
N LEU A 57 -7.07 -6.10 -2.88
CA LEU A 57 -8.31 -6.38 -3.60
C LEU A 57 -8.10 -7.63 -4.45
N PHE A 58 -9.14 -8.45 -4.60
CA PHE A 58 -9.00 -9.72 -5.31
C PHE A 58 -9.14 -9.61 -6.85
N THR A 59 -9.12 -8.39 -7.40
CA THR A 59 -9.42 -8.07 -8.80
C THR A 59 -8.23 -8.16 -9.74
N GLY A 60 -7.01 -7.97 -9.23
CA GLY A 60 -5.82 -7.84 -10.05
C GLY A 60 -4.55 -7.98 -9.22
N VAL A 61 -3.44 -8.31 -9.86
CA VAL A 61 -2.18 -8.60 -9.15
C VAL A 61 -1.57 -7.38 -8.48
N SER A 62 -1.93 -6.17 -8.94
CA SER A 62 -1.46 -4.87 -8.45
C SER A 62 -2.51 -4.17 -7.60
N ASP A 63 -3.63 -4.81 -7.31
CA ASP A 63 -4.80 -4.11 -6.78
C ASP A 63 -4.79 -4.19 -5.25
N SER A 64 -4.41 -3.10 -4.60
CA SER A 64 -4.50 -2.94 -3.14
C SER A 64 -5.16 -1.62 -2.77
N GLU A 65 -5.79 -1.55 -1.60
CA GLU A 65 -6.19 -0.26 -1.03
C GLU A 65 -4.93 0.57 -0.80
N TYR A 66 -4.96 1.82 -1.25
CA TYR A 66 -3.84 2.72 -1.06
C TYR A 66 -3.70 3.03 0.43
N THR A 67 -2.51 2.77 0.96
CA THR A 67 -2.13 3.06 2.34
C THR A 67 -0.83 3.86 2.34
N PRO A 68 -0.51 4.61 3.41
CA PRO A 68 0.79 5.29 3.51
C PRO A 68 1.98 4.35 3.30
N GLU A 69 1.86 3.08 3.65
CA GLU A 69 2.86 2.03 3.40
C GLU A 69 3.18 1.84 1.91
N CYS A 70 2.21 2.06 1.01
CA CYS A 70 2.42 1.98 -0.44
C CYS A 70 3.32 3.11 -0.96
N SER A 71 3.36 4.27 -0.29
CA SER A 71 4.09 5.45 -0.76
C SER A 71 5.60 5.22 -0.93
N VAL A 72 6.21 4.38 -0.08
CA VAL A 72 7.63 4.01 -0.18
C VAL A 72 7.92 3.32 -1.51
N PHE A 73 7.08 2.39 -1.91
CA PHE A 73 7.25 1.60 -3.13
C PHE A 73 7.00 2.46 -4.37
N ASP A 74 5.95 3.28 -4.34
CA ASP A 74 5.62 4.20 -5.43
C ASP A 74 6.74 5.21 -5.69
N LEU A 75 7.31 5.79 -4.62
CA LEU A 75 8.42 6.73 -4.72
C LEU A 75 9.68 6.07 -5.27
N LEU A 76 10.02 4.86 -4.81
CA LEU A 76 11.16 4.10 -5.31
C LEU A 76 10.93 3.51 -6.71
N GLY A 77 9.72 3.63 -7.27
CA GLY A 77 9.35 3.03 -8.56
C GLY A 77 9.36 1.50 -8.53
N ILE A 78 9.10 0.91 -7.36
CA ILE A 78 9.05 -0.54 -7.16
C ILE A 78 7.58 -0.97 -7.20
N PRO A 79 7.16 -1.77 -8.19
CA PRO A 79 5.78 -2.23 -8.25
C PRO A 79 5.49 -3.27 -7.15
N LEU A 80 4.35 -3.10 -6.47
CA LEU A 80 3.81 -4.05 -5.48
C LEU A 80 2.84 -5.02 -6.14
N TYR A 81 3.01 -6.32 -5.85
CA TYR A 81 2.14 -7.36 -6.39
C TYR A 81 1.70 -8.38 -5.33
N HIS A 82 0.52 -8.98 -5.54
CA HIS A 82 0.03 -10.14 -4.80
C HIS A 82 -0.61 -11.19 -5.73
N GLY A 83 -0.65 -12.44 -5.27
CA GLY A 83 -1.26 -13.56 -6.00
C GLY A 83 -2.68 -13.91 -5.53
N TRP A 84 -3.22 -13.18 -4.57
CA TRP A 84 -4.53 -13.46 -4.00
C TRP A 84 -5.65 -12.93 -4.90
N LEU A 85 -6.02 -13.73 -5.90
CA LEU A 85 -7.04 -13.40 -6.89
C LEU A 85 -8.24 -14.32 -6.76
N VAL A 86 -9.42 -13.83 -7.12
CA VAL A 86 -10.59 -14.69 -7.31
C VAL A 86 -10.43 -15.47 -8.61
N ASP A 87 -10.69 -16.77 -8.57
CA ASP A 87 -10.75 -17.61 -9.77
C ASP A 87 -11.93 -17.16 -10.66
N PRO A 88 -11.69 -16.68 -11.90
CA PRO A 88 -12.74 -16.28 -12.82
C PRO A 88 -13.68 -17.42 -13.21
N GLN A 89 -13.25 -18.68 -13.06
CA GLN A 89 -14.05 -19.86 -13.36
C GLN A 89 -15.07 -20.19 -12.25
N SER A 90 -15.06 -19.45 -11.13
CA SER A 90 -16.02 -19.59 -10.04
C SER A 90 -16.93 -18.36 -9.95
N PRO A 91 -18.11 -18.37 -10.63
CA PRO A 91 -19.05 -17.26 -10.60
C PRO A 91 -19.52 -16.89 -9.18
N GLU A 92 -19.62 -17.88 -8.29
CA GLU A 92 -19.96 -17.66 -6.88
C GLU A 92 -18.89 -16.81 -6.17
N ALA A 93 -17.61 -17.14 -6.33
CA ALA A 93 -16.52 -16.40 -5.73
C ALA A 93 -16.42 -14.97 -6.31
N VAL A 94 -16.60 -14.83 -7.62
CA VAL A 94 -16.63 -13.52 -8.30
C VAL A 94 -17.77 -12.65 -7.75
N SER A 95 -18.97 -13.21 -7.59
CA SER A 95 -20.12 -12.49 -7.05
C SER A 95 -19.97 -12.16 -5.56
N ALA A 96 -19.32 -13.01 -4.78
CA ALA A 96 -19.23 -12.86 -3.33
C ALA A 96 -18.13 -11.88 -2.86
N GLY A 97 -17.07 -11.71 -3.65
CA GLY A 97 -15.87 -10.98 -3.22
C GLY A 97 -15.12 -10.23 -4.31
N GLY A 98 -15.53 -10.32 -5.57
CA GLY A 98 -14.73 -9.85 -6.71
C GLY A 98 -14.46 -8.35 -6.79
N LYS A 99 -14.96 -7.51 -5.86
CA LYS A 99 -14.62 -6.07 -5.76
C LYS A 99 -14.32 -5.61 -4.33
N LEU A 100 -14.33 -6.53 -3.37
CA LEU A 100 -14.07 -6.21 -1.97
C LEU A 100 -12.58 -6.34 -1.69
N SER A 101 -12.06 -5.50 -0.81
CA SER A 101 -10.76 -5.75 -0.20
C SER A 101 -10.83 -6.89 0.82
N TYR A 102 -9.68 -7.41 1.24
CA TYR A 102 -9.60 -8.43 2.28
C TYR A 102 -10.36 -7.99 3.55
N ASN A 103 -10.10 -6.78 4.04
CA ASN A 103 -10.78 -6.27 5.23
C ASN A 103 -12.30 -6.17 5.05
N GLN A 104 -12.79 -5.75 3.88
CA GLN A 104 -14.22 -5.67 3.59
C GLN A 104 -14.88 -7.05 3.47
N SER A 105 -14.14 -8.06 3.02
CA SER A 105 -14.64 -9.43 2.90
C SER A 105 -14.89 -10.09 4.25
N SER A 106 -14.17 -9.65 5.30
CA SER A 106 -14.24 -10.20 6.67
C SER A 106 -15.64 -10.06 7.29
N PRO A 107 -16.21 -11.13 7.85
CA PRO A 107 -17.54 -11.10 8.48
C PRO A 107 -17.69 -10.05 9.58
N ALA A 108 -16.62 -9.72 10.30
CA ALA A 108 -16.64 -8.72 11.36
C ALA A 108 -16.88 -7.30 10.82
N ASN A 109 -16.28 -6.97 9.68
CA ASN A 109 -16.41 -5.65 9.06
C ASN A 109 -17.71 -5.51 8.27
N ARG A 110 -18.21 -6.58 7.65
CA ARG A 110 -19.53 -6.56 6.97
C ARG A 110 -20.67 -6.16 7.90
N ARG A 111 -20.62 -6.58 9.17
CA ARG A 111 -21.62 -6.21 10.18
C ARG A 111 -21.54 -4.71 10.52
N ARG A 112 -20.33 -4.16 10.71
CA ARG A 112 -20.14 -2.73 10.96
C ARG A 112 -20.67 -1.84 9.83
N THR A 113 -20.47 -2.22 8.57
CA THR A 113 -20.99 -1.45 7.42
C THR A 113 -22.50 -1.56 7.24
N ALA A 114 -23.13 -2.64 7.72
CA ALA A 114 -24.58 -2.82 7.67
C ALA A 114 -25.31 -1.98 8.73
N ASP A 115 -24.63 -1.65 9.83
CA ASP A 115 -25.18 -0.89 10.96
C ASP A 115 -24.95 0.64 10.84
N LEU A 116 -24.20 1.11 9.85
CA LEU A 116 -24.08 2.53 9.54
C LEU A 116 -25.35 3.02 8.82
N PRO A 117 -26.04 4.08 9.32
CA PRO A 117 -27.16 4.65 8.58
C PRO A 117 -26.66 5.12 7.23
N ARG A 118 -27.30 4.64 6.16
CA ARG A 118 -27.05 5.17 4.81
C ARG A 118 -27.39 6.66 4.85
N SER A 119 -26.39 7.52 4.78
CA SER A 119 -26.58 8.93 4.49
C SER A 119 -27.30 9.03 3.14
N VAL A 120 -28.53 9.52 3.20
CA VAL A 120 -29.38 9.86 2.04
C VAL A 120 -28.85 11.13 1.39
#